data_AF-A0A2H1JAN4-F1
#
_entry.id   AF-A0A2H1JAN4-F1
#
_cell.length_a   1.000
_cell.length_b   1.000
_cell.length_c   1.000
_cell.angle_alpha   90.00
_cell.angle_beta   90.00
_cell.angle_gamma   90.00
#
_symmetry.space_group_name_H-M   'P 1'
#
loop_
_entity.id
_entity.type
_entity.pdbx_description
1 polymer ?
#
loop_
_entity_poly.entity_id
_entity_poly.type
_entity_poly.pdbx_seq_one_letter_code
_entity_poly.pdbx_strand_id
1 'polypeptide(L)' 'MTAMTPVYYTLDQAHARRNEILSIVGDEATFKERGARYELDAQQLALYNELTDLEFLIGD' A
#
# COMPACT_ATOMS: atom_id res chain seq x y z
N MET A 1 -10.27 -18.51 13.85
CA MET A 1 -9.29 -17.45 14.16
C MET A 1 -8.17 -17.57 13.15
N THR A 2 -8.07 -16.64 12.20
CA THR A 2 -6.90 -16.55 11.33
C THR A 2 -5.85 -15.78 12.12
N ALA A 3 -4.70 -16.40 12.39
CA ALA A 3 -3.59 -15.71 13.04
C ALA A 3 -3.06 -14.64 12.05
N MET A 4 -3.27 -13.36 12.36
CA MET A 4 -2.55 -12.29 11.66
C MET A 4 -1.09 -12.38 12.07
N THR A 5 -0.24 -12.74 11.11
CA THR A 5 1.21 -12.78 11.34
C THR A 5 1.75 -11.38 11.05
N PRO A 6 2.44 -10.72 11.98
CA PRO A 6 3.04 -9.42 11.71
C PRO A 6 4.08 -9.57 10.60
N VAL A 7 3.96 -8.75 9.55
CA VAL A 7 4.96 -8.65 8.48
C VAL A 7 5.99 -7.63 8.93
N TYR A 8 7.25 -8.05 9.03
CA TYR A 8 8.36 -7.18 9.36
C TYR A 8 9.07 -6.75 8.07
N TYR A 9 9.10 -5.44 7.84
CA TYR A 9 9.89 -4.85 6.78
C TYR A 9 11.15 -4.19 7.37
N THR A 10 12.29 -4.45 6.76
CA THR A 10 13.41 -3.49 6.81
C THR A 10 13.05 -2.26 5.98
N LEU A 11 13.71 -1.13 6.24
CA LEU A 11 13.44 0.13 5.52
C LEU A 11 13.58 -0.06 3.99
N ASP A 12 14.63 -0.75 3.54
CA ASP A 12 14.86 -1.04 2.12
C ASP A 12 13.74 -1.91 1.52
N GLN A 13 13.25 -2.89 2.28
CA GLN A 13 12.14 -3.73 1.82
C GLN A 13 10.83 -2.93 1.78
N ALA A 14 10.62 -1.98 2.69
CA ALA A 14 9.45 -1.12 2.67
C ALA A 14 9.44 -0.21 1.43
N HIS A 15 10.59 0.39 1.10
CA HIS A 15 10.75 1.17 -0.13
C HIS A 15 10.57 0.31 -1.39
N ALA A 16 11.16 -0.89 -1.42
CA ALA A 16 11.01 -1.80 -2.54
C ALA A 16 9.53 -2.18 -2.74
N ARG A 17 8.83 -2.51 -1.66
CA ARG A 17 7.42 -2.88 -1.70
C ARG A 17 6.53 -1.72 -2.13
N ARG A 18 6.78 -0.50 -1.65
CA ARG A 18 6.11 0.72 -2.12
C ARG A 18 6.26 0.86 -3.63
N ASN A 19 7.48 0.74 -4.14
CA ASN A 19 7.75 0.84 -5.58
C ASN A 19 7.06 -0.26 -6.39
N GLU A 20 6.98 -1.49 -5.87
CA GLU A 20 6.21 -2.56 -6.50
C GLU A 20 4.72 -2.20 -6.59
N ILE A 21 4.12 -1.72 -5.50
CA ILE A 21 2.71 -1.31 -5.49
C ILE A 21 2.48 -0.19 -6.51
N LEU A 22 3.34 0.83 -6.53
CA LEU A 22 3.27 1.93 -7.49
C LEU A 22 3.42 1.44 -8.93
N SER A 23 4.26 0.44 -9.19
CA SER A 23 4.37 -0.16 -10.53
C SER A 23 3.10 -0.89 -10.97
N ILE A 24 2.32 -1.44 -10.03
CA ILE A 24 1.06 -2.15 -10.28
C ILE A 24 -0.08 -1.16 -10.51
N VAL A 25 -0.19 -0.12 -9.68
CA VAL A 25 -1.30 0.84 -9.73
C VAL A 25 -1.07 1.96 -10.76
N GLY A 26 0.18 2.19 -11.15
CA GLY A 26 0.57 3.22 -12.09
C GLY A 26 0.57 4.62 -11.47
N ASP A 27 -0.52 5.37 -11.67
CA ASP A 27 -0.62 6.75 -11.19
C ASP A 27 -1.02 6.78 -9.71
N GLU A 28 -0.02 7.06 -8.86
CA GLU A 28 -0.18 7.18 -7.41
C GLU A 28 -1.25 8.21 -7.01
N ALA A 29 -1.27 9.38 -7.64
CA ALA A 29 -2.16 10.47 -7.25
C ALA A 29 -3.61 10.11 -7.55
N THR A 30 -3.86 9.59 -8.75
CA THR A 30 -5.18 9.09 -9.15
C THR A 30 -5.62 7.91 -8.29
N PHE A 31 -4.69 7.01 -7.94
CA PHE A 31 -4.98 5.88 -7.07
C PHE A 31 -5.37 6.32 -5.65
N LYS A 32 -4.66 7.29 -5.07
CA LYS A 32 -4.96 7.86 -3.76
C LYS A 32 -6.30 8.60 -3.76
N GLU A 33 -6.60 9.38 -4.80
CA GLU A 33 -7.90 10.06 -4.92
C GLU A 33 -9.06 9.06 -4.95
N ARG A 34 -8.94 7.98 -5.73
CA ARG A 34 -9.94 6.92 -5.80
C ARG A 34 -10.08 6.17 -4.47
N GLY A 35 -8.97 5.95 -3.76
CA GLY A 35 -8.95 5.38 -2.40
C GLY A 35 -9.73 6.23 -1.40
N ALA A 36 -9.49 7.54 -1.39
CA ALA A 36 -10.21 8.48 -0.53
C ALA A 36 -11.72 8.56 -0.84
N ARG A 37 -12.12 8.23 -2.08
CA ARG A 37 -13.52 8.21 -2.54
C ARG A 37 -14.20 6.85 -2.41
N TYR A 38 -13.53 5.83 -1.88
CA TYR A 38 -14.04 4.46 -1.78
C TYR A 38 -14.39 3.84 -3.15
N GLU A 39 -13.66 4.22 -4.21
CA GLU A 39 -13.88 3.77 -5.59
C GLU A 39 -12.92 2.65 -6.02
N LEU A 40 -12.28 1.99 -5.04
CA LEU A 40 -11.34 0.88 -5.27
C LEU A 40 -12.07 -0.46 -5.14
N ASP A 41 -11.73 -1.40 -6.02
CA ASP A 41 -12.13 -2.80 -5.83
C ASP A 41 -11.38 -3.44 -4.64
N ALA A 42 -11.75 -4.67 -4.26
CA ALA A 42 -11.16 -5.34 -3.10
C ALA A 42 -9.63 -5.53 -3.20
N GLN A 43 -9.10 -5.77 -4.41
CA GLN A 43 -7.67 -5.96 -4.61
C GLN A 43 -6.92 -4.63 -4.55
N GLN A 44 -7.49 -3.60 -5.18
CA GLN A 44 -6.99 -2.24 -5.12
C GLN A 44 -7.04 -1.69 -3.70
N LEU A 45 -8.09 -1.96 -2.93
CA LEU A 45 -8.21 -1.52 -1.54
C LEU A 45 -7.14 -2.16 -0.65
N ALA A 46 -6.81 -3.44 -0.88
CA ALA A 46 -5.72 -4.10 -0.16
C ALA A 46 -4.36 -3.43 -0.46
N LEU A 47 -4.09 -3.12 -1.73
CA LEU A 47 -2.87 -2.41 -2.13
C LEU A 47 -2.83 -0.98 -1.59
N TYR A 48 -3.98 -0.29 -1.50
CA TYR A 48 -4.07 1.05 -0.94
C TYR A 48 -3.78 1.08 0.56
N ASN A 49 -4.34 0.13 1.31
CA ASN A 49 -4.05 -0.01 2.74
C ASN A 49 -2.56 -0.34 2.96
N GLU A 50 -2.02 -1.30 2.20
CA GLU A 50 -0.60 -1.65 2.28
C GLU A 50 0.30 -0.46 1.94
N LEU A 51 -0.03 0.32 0.91
CA LEU A 51 0.70 1.55 0.55
C LEU A 51 0.68 2.57 1.70
N THR A 52 -0.49 2.78 2.31
CA THR A 52 -0.65 3.73 3.43
C THR A 52 0.17 3.29 4.65
N ASP A 53 0.17 2.00 4.97
CA ASP A 53 0.96 1.45 6.07
C ASP A 53 2.47 1.59 5.80
N LEU A 54 2.89 1.38 4.55
CA LEU A 54 4.29 1.55 4.14
C LEU A 54 4.74 3.01 4.21
N GLU A 55 3.92 3.95 3.75
CA GLU A 55 4.20 5.39 3.83
C GLU A 55 4.35 5.85 5.28
N PHE A 56 3.44 5.40 6.15
CA PHE A 56 3.56 5.63 7.60
C PHE A 56 4.86 5.05 8.18
N LEU A 57 5.28 3.85 7.74
CA LEU A 57 6.49 3.19 8.23
C LEU A 57 7.77 3.90 7.79
N ILE A 58 7.84 4.39 6.55
CA ILE A 58 9.02 5.04 5.98
C ILE A 58 9.06 6.56 6.25
N GLY A 59 7.96 7.15 6.71
CA GLY A 59 7.87 8.58 7.05
C GLY A 59 7.63 9.49 5.85
N ASP A 60 6.94 8.98 4.83
CA ASP A 60 6.55 9.71 3.60
C ASP A 60 5.10 10.23 3.69
#